data_AF-A0AAU9AAQ7-F1
#
_entry.id   AF-A0AAU9AAQ7-F1
#
_cell.length_a   1.000
_cell.length_b   1.000
_cell.length_c   1.000
_cell.angle_alpha   90.00
_cell.angle_beta   90.00
_cell.angle_gamma   90.00
#
_symmetry.space_group_name_H-M   'P 1'
#
loop_
_entity.id
_entity.type
_entity.pdbx_description
1 polymer ?
#
loop_
_entity_poly.entity_id
_entity_poly.type
_entity_poly.pdbx_seq_one_letter_code
_entity_poly.pdbx_strand_id
1 'polypeptide(L)'
;MSIAPELQAKIDALEDERLKVEIIEVLTGPGRKRASDEAIYEAIVSGHITAKKQRDQRRNWRNEEVSAFAAYFKNKDPGTYADFFRQEEESGEIEAPLAWNVRRLILGWIPNLDESNVTGLFGKFRDHIESQLAASRKID
;
A
#
# COMPACT_ATOMS: atom_id res chain seq x y z
N MET A 1 18.37 29.46 3.92
CA MET A 1 18.63 29.12 5.34
C MET A 1 19.65 28.00 5.35
N SER A 2 20.54 27.98 6.34
CA SER A 2 21.55 26.92 6.47
C SER A 2 21.06 25.91 7.52
N ILE A 3 21.16 24.62 7.21
CA ILE A 3 20.82 23.52 8.12
C ILE A 3 21.89 23.49 9.23
N ALA A 4 21.48 23.21 10.47
CA ALA A 4 22.42 23.08 11.57
C ALA A 4 23.45 21.96 11.29
N PRO A 5 24.75 22.14 11.58
CA PRO A 5 25.80 21.15 11.28
C PRO A 5 25.53 19.78 11.90
N GLU A 6 24.95 19.74 13.10
CA GLU A 6 24.56 18.51 13.79
C GLU A 6 23.47 17.75 13.04
N LEU A 7 22.49 18.47 12.50
CA LEU A 7 21.40 17.89 11.70
C LEU A 7 21.91 17.45 10.32
N GLN A 8 22.83 18.20 9.71
CA GLN A 8 23.48 17.80 8.46
C GLN A 8 24.25 16.48 8.63
N ALA A 9 25.01 16.32 9.72
CA ALA A 9 25.72 15.08 10.02
C ALA A 9 24.76 13.88 10.20
N LYS A 10 23.58 14.09 10.81
CA LYS A 10 22.53 13.07 10.92
C LYS A 10 21.93 12.67 9.57
N ILE A 11 21.79 13.61 8.64
CA ILE A 11 21.32 13.34 7.28
C ILE A 11 22.38 12.56 6.49
N ASP A 12 23.64 13.01 6.57
CA ASP A 12 24.75 12.39 5.85
C ASP A 12 25.01 10.93 6.28
N ALA A 13 24.72 10.62 7.54
CA ALA A 13 24.81 9.28 8.12
C ALA A 13 23.70 8.29 7.67
N LEU A 14 22.65 8.75 6.99
CA LEU A 14 21.59 7.85 6.48
C LEU A 14 22.13 6.95 5.36
N GLU A 15 21.60 5.73 5.23
CA GLU A 15 22.00 4.82 4.15
C GLU A 15 21.23 5.07 2.83
N ASP A 16 20.00 5.59 2.91
CA ASP A 16 19.14 5.82 1.75
C ASP A 16 19.36 7.23 1.17
N GLU A 17 20.01 7.30 0.01
CA GLU A 17 20.29 8.57 -0.70
C GLU A 17 19.02 9.32 -1.14
N ARG A 18 17.92 8.61 -1.45
CA ARG A 18 16.66 9.27 -1.81
C ARG A 18 16.02 9.92 -0.59
N LEU A 19 16.12 9.27 0.57
CA LEU A 19 15.66 9.82 1.84
C LEU A 19 16.45 11.09 2.22
N LYS A 20 17.77 11.10 1.98
CA LYS A 20 18.59 12.31 2.17
C LYS A 20 18.10 13.47 1.34
N VAL A 21 17.88 13.25 0.03
CA VAL A 21 17.40 14.27 -0.89
C VAL A 21 16.04 14.81 -0.45
N GLU A 22 15.11 13.93 -0.10
CA GLU A 22 13.77 14.31 0.38
C GLU A 22 13.86 15.20 1.64
N ILE A 23 14.68 14.82 2.62
CA ILE A 23 14.88 15.63 3.83
C ILE A 23 15.46 17.00 3.47
N ILE A 24 16.48 17.07 2.61
CA ILE A 24 17.12 18.34 2.21
C ILE A 24 16.13 19.26 1.47
N GLU A 25 15.35 18.71 0.54
CA GLU A 25 14.33 19.45 -0.20
C GLU A 25 13.27 20.03 0.74
N VAL A 26 12.78 19.22 1.67
CA VAL A 26 11.80 19.68 2.66
C VAL A 26 12.43 20.71 3.59
N LEU A 27 13.70 20.53 4.02
CA LEU A 27 14.50 21.45 4.85
C LEU A 27 14.73 22.82 4.22
N THR A 28 14.88 22.87 2.91
CA THR A 28 15.24 24.09 2.17
C THR A 28 14.05 24.76 1.47
N GLY A 29 12.88 24.11 1.42
CA GLY A 29 11.70 24.57 0.73
C GLY A 29 10.98 25.80 1.35
N PRO A 30 10.26 26.60 0.54
CA PRO A 30 9.69 27.89 0.94
C PRO A 30 8.46 27.85 1.88
N GLY A 31 7.98 26.66 2.27
CA GLY A 31 6.71 26.47 2.99
C GLY A 31 6.73 26.54 4.53
N ARG A 32 7.86 26.90 5.15
CA ARG A 32 8.06 26.66 6.61
C ARG A 32 7.59 27.81 7.49
N LYS A 33 6.54 27.58 8.29
CA LYS A 33 6.15 28.51 9.37
C LYS A 33 5.77 27.88 10.72
N ARG A 34 5.87 26.56 10.94
CA ARG A 34 5.32 25.95 12.17
C ARG A 34 6.13 24.87 12.89
N ALA A 35 7.09 24.19 12.26
CA ALA A 35 7.85 23.10 12.90
C ALA A 35 9.36 23.35 12.81
N SER A 36 10.12 22.85 13.79
CA SER A 36 11.58 22.90 13.79
C SER A 36 12.15 21.92 12.76
N ASP A 37 13.34 22.24 12.25
CA ASP A 37 14.07 21.39 11.30
C ASP A 37 14.27 19.96 11.84
N GLU A 38 14.53 19.83 13.15
CA GLU A 38 14.65 18.55 13.86
C GLU A 38 13.34 17.74 13.85
N ALA A 39 12.20 18.38 14.12
CA ALA A 39 10.91 17.70 14.11
C ALA A 39 10.54 17.20 12.71
N ILE A 40 11.00 17.92 11.68
CA ILE A 40 10.78 17.54 10.29
C ILE A 40 11.67 16.36 9.90
N TYR A 41 12.94 16.36 10.30
CA TYR A 41 13.85 15.22 10.14
C TYR A 41 13.27 13.96 10.78
N GLU A 42 12.89 14.03 12.06
CA GLU A 42 12.36 12.89 12.80
C GLU A 42 11.06 12.35 12.18
N ALA A 43 10.17 13.23 11.72
CA ALA A 43 8.92 12.82 11.06
C ALA A 43 9.17 12.05 9.75
N ILE A 44 10.09 12.55 8.91
CA ILE A 44 10.42 11.92 7.62
C ILE A 44 11.12 10.58 7.84
N VAL A 45 12.12 10.52 8.73
CA VAL A 45 12.85 9.29 9.05
C VAL A 45 11.93 8.23 9.67
N SER A 46 11.08 8.61 10.61
CA SER A 46 10.10 7.71 11.23
C SER A 46 9.09 7.15 10.22
N GLY A 47 8.60 8.00 9.31
CA GLY A 47 7.74 7.58 8.20
C GLY A 47 8.45 6.59 7.27
N HIS A 48 9.71 6.86 6.91
CA HIS A 48 10.52 5.99 6.08
C HIS A 48 10.78 4.62 6.74
N ILE A 49 11.17 4.59 8.02
CA ILE A 49 11.38 3.34 8.78
C ILE A 49 10.08 2.54 8.85
N THR A 50 8.94 3.21 9.08
CA THR A 50 7.63 2.55 9.11
C THR A 50 7.27 1.97 7.75
N ALA A 51 7.48 2.72 6.67
CA ALA A 51 7.23 2.25 5.31
C ALA A 51 8.16 1.10 4.91
N LYS A 52 9.44 1.16 5.28
CA LYS A 52 10.42 0.09 5.05
C LYS A 52 10.04 -1.17 5.82
N LYS A 53 9.73 -1.04 7.12
CA LYS A 53 9.23 -2.14 7.95
C LYS A 53 7.95 -2.75 7.39
N GLN A 54 7.00 -1.94 6.92
CA GLN A 54 5.80 -2.45 6.25
C GLN A 54 6.13 -3.17 4.93
N ARG A 55 7.10 -2.69 4.14
CA ARG A 55 7.54 -3.38 2.92
C ARG A 55 8.20 -4.72 3.24
N ASP A 56 9.07 -4.74 4.25
CA ASP A 56 9.81 -5.94 4.67
C ASP A 56 8.90 -6.96 5.37
N GLN A 57 7.82 -6.49 6.02
CA GLN A 57 6.81 -7.33 6.68
C GLN A 57 5.70 -7.82 5.75
N ARG A 58 5.58 -7.28 4.52
CA ARG A 58 4.56 -7.74 3.57
C ARG A 58 4.82 -9.22 3.26
N ARG A 59 3.91 -10.07 3.73
CA ARG A 59 3.80 -11.45 3.26
C ARG A 59 3.70 -11.42 1.74
N ASN A 60 4.59 -12.16 1.08
CA ASN A 60 4.52 -12.30 -0.37
C ASN A 60 3.45 -13.34 -0.70
N TRP A 61 2.24 -12.87 -1.04
CA TRP A 61 1.12 -13.73 -1.41
C TRP A 61 1.42 -14.47 -2.72
N ARG A 62 1.35 -15.79 -2.70
CA ARG A 62 1.55 -16.63 -3.89
C ARG A 62 0.30 -16.54 -4.79
N ASN A 63 0.48 -16.66 -6.10
CA ASN A 63 -0.62 -16.65 -7.07
C ASN A 63 -1.69 -17.72 -6.77
N GLU A 64 -1.27 -18.86 -6.23
CA GLU A 64 -2.16 -19.95 -5.78
C GLU A 64 -3.04 -19.53 -4.61
N GLU A 65 -2.50 -18.80 -3.63
CA GLU A 65 -3.26 -18.29 -2.48
C GLU A 65 -4.27 -17.23 -2.93
N VAL A 66 -3.88 -16.36 -3.87
CA VAL A 66 -4.77 -15.35 -4.44
C VAL A 66 -5.91 -16.01 -5.22
N SER A 67 -5.60 -17.05 -6.01
CA SER A 67 -6.60 -17.79 -6.78
C SER A 67 -7.54 -18.59 -5.86
N ALA A 68 -7.01 -19.16 -4.77
CA ALA A 68 -7.81 -19.82 -3.74
C ALA A 68 -8.76 -18.85 -3.03
N PHE A 69 -8.29 -17.63 -2.71
CA PHE A 69 -9.15 -16.58 -2.18
C PHE A 69 -10.24 -16.18 -3.19
N ALA A 70 -9.89 -15.99 -4.47
CA ALA A 70 -10.85 -15.65 -5.52
C ALA A 70 -11.98 -16.69 -5.61
N ALA A 71 -11.63 -17.98 -5.58
CA ALA A 71 -12.59 -19.07 -5.56
C ALA A 71 -13.45 -19.09 -4.28
N TYR A 72 -12.82 -18.86 -3.12
CA TYR A 72 -13.54 -18.75 -1.85
C TYR A 72 -14.55 -17.60 -1.87
N PHE A 73 -14.13 -16.41 -2.30
CA PHE A 73 -14.98 -15.22 -2.36
C PHE A 73 -16.15 -15.45 -3.32
N LYS A 74 -15.90 -15.93 -4.54
CA LYS A 74 -16.94 -16.25 -5.52
C LYS A 74 -17.99 -17.22 -4.98
N ASN A 75 -17.58 -18.21 -4.18
CA ASN A 75 -18.51 -19.17 -3.57
C ASN A 75 -19.24 -18.60 -2.35
N LYS A 76 -18.57 -17.77 -1.54
CA LYS A 76 -19.10 -17.27 -0.28
C LYS A 76 -20.12 -16.15 -0.49
N ASP A 77 -19.85 -15.27 -1.44
CA ASP A 77 -20.70 -14.14 -1.79
C ASP A 77 -20.58 -13.80 -3.29
N PRO A 78 -21.26 -14.56 -4.16
CA PRO A 78 -21.18 -14.37 -5.60
C PRO A 78 -21.68 -13.01 -6.06
N GLY A 79 -22.64 -12.40 -5.34
CA GLY A 79 -23.18 -11.09 -5.68
C GLY A 79 -22.15 -9.98 -5.48
N THR A 80 -21.52 -9.95 -4.31
CA THR A 80 -20.44 -9.00 -4.00
C THR A 80 -19.21 -9.26 -4.88
N TYR A 81 -18.91 -10.52 -5.24
CA TYR A 81 -17.85 -10.85 -6.19
C TYR A 81 -18.13 -10.27 -7.59
N ALA A 82 -19.36 -10.40 -8.09
CA ALA A 82 -19.74 -9.86 -9.39
C ALA A 82 -19.71 -8.32 -9.40
N ASP A 83 -20.16 -7.68 -8.31
CA ASP A 83 -20.12 -6.22 -8.17
C ASP A 83 -18.67 -5.70 -8.14
N PHE A 84 -17.78 -6.40 -7.45
CA PHE A 84 -16.34 -6.10 -7.45
C PHE A 84 -15.74 -6.20 -8.85
N PHE A 85 -16.05 -7.27 -9.57
CA PHE A 85 -15.57 -7.49 -10.94
C PHE A 85 -16.04 -6.37 -11.89
N ARG A 86 -17.31 -5.97 -11.77
CA ARG A 86 -17.89 -4.88 -12.56
C ARG A 86 -17.19 -3.54 -12.27
N GLN A 87 -16.96 -3.20 -11.00
CA GLN A 87 -16.29 -1.95 -10.63
C GLN A 87 -14.83 -1.91 -11.11
N GLU A 88 -14.09 -3.02 -11.02
CA GLU A 88 -12.75 -3.09 -11.64
C GLU A 88 -12.79 -2.88 -13.15
N GLU A 89 -13.79 -3.46 -13.84
CA GLU A 89 -13.91 -3.37 -15.29
C GLU A 89 -14.28 -1.96 -15.77
N GLU A 90 -15.25 -1.31 -15.11
CA GLU A 90 -15.85 -0.06 -15.54
C GLU A 90 -15.03 1.17 -15.14
N SER A 91 -14.50 1.20 -13.92
CA SER A 91 -13.84 2.38 -13.35
C SER A 91 -12.43 2.13 -12.83
N GLY A 92 -12.08 0.88 -12.48
CA GLY A 92 -10.86 0.58 -11.74
C GLY A 92 -10.86 1.19 -10.32
N GLU A 93 -12.02 1.62 -9.83
CA GLU A 93 -12.21 2.15 -8.47
C GLU A 93 -13.25 1.31 -7.74
N ILE A 94 -12.84 0.73 -6.61
CA ILE A 94 -13.74 -0.04 -5.75
C ILE A 94 -14.32 0.90 -4.68
N GLU A 95 -15.64 0.97 -4.63
CA GLU A 95 -16.36 1.74 -3.62
C GLU A 95 -15.94 1.34 -2.20
N ALA A 96 -15.79 2.33 -1.32
CA ALA A 96 -15.29 2.10 0.03
C ALA A 96 -16.08 1.03 0.83
N PRO A 97 -17.43 0.98 0.79
CA PRO A 97 -18.19 -0.07 1.47
C PRO A 97 -17.87 -1.47 0.92
N LEU A 98 -17.75 -1.61 -0.40
CA LEU A 98 -17.41 -2.86 -1.05
C LEU A 98 -15.98 -3.29 -0.69
N ALA A 99 -15.03 -2.36 -0.77
CA ALA A 99 -13.65 -2.60 -0.39
C ALA A 99 -13.52 -3.02 1.09
N TRP A 100 -14.34 -2.49 1.99
CA TRP A 100 -14.40 -2.90 3.39
C TRP A 100 -14.97 -4.31 3.56
N ASN A 101 -16.04 -4.65 2.82
CA ASN A 101 -16.62 -5.98 2.86
C ASN A 101 -15.64 -7.06 2.40
N VAL A 102 -14.89 -6.81 1.33
CA VAL A 102 -13.85 -7.75 0.85
C VAL A 102 -12.74 -7.91 1.90
N ARG A 103 -12.30 -6.83 2.56
CA ARG A 103 -11.31 -6.93 3.66
C ARG A 103 -11.83 -7.78 4.82
N ARG A 104 -13.11 -7.66 5.18
CA ARG A 104 -13.73 -8.55 6.19
C ARG A 104 -13.81 -10.00 5.73
N LEU A 105 -14.06 -10.26 4.45
CA LEU A 105 -14.03 -11.61 3.88
C LEU A 105 -12.63 -12.23 3.95
N ILE A 106 -11.57 -11.46 3.70
CA ILE A 106 -10.18 -11.91 3.86
C ILE A 106 -9.92 -12.34 5.30
N LEU A 107 -10.31 -11.52 6.28
CA LEU A 107 -10.17 -11.84 7.71
C LEU A 107 -11.01 -13.05 8.13
N GLY A 108 -12.18 -13.24 7.51
CA GLY A 108 -13.01 -14.42 7.71
C GLY A 108 -12.43 -15.70 7.10
N TRP A 109 -11.65 -15.58 6.03
CA TRP A 109 -11.00 -16.70 5.35
C TRP A 109 -9.73 -17.15 6.09
N ILE A 110 -8.89 -16.20 6.51
CA ILE A 110 -7.70 -16.46 7.33
C ILE A 110 -7.78 -15.56 8.56
N PRO A 111 -8.22 -16.11 9.71
CA PRO A 111 -8.29 -15.37 10.96
C PRO A 111 -6.90 -14.91 11.42
N ASN A 112 -6.85 -13.76 12.11
CA ASN A 112 -5.63 -13.17 12.70
C ASN A 112 -4.56 -12.71 11.71
N LEU A 113 -4.91 -12.49 10.44
CA LEU A 113 -4.08 -11.69 9.54
C LEU A 113 -3.96 -10.26 10.07
N ASP A 114 -2.75 -9.73 10.05
CA ASP A 114 -2.52 -8.31 10.29
C ASP A 114 -3.04 -7.46 9.10
N GLU A 115 -3.34 -6.20 9.38
CA GLU A 115 -3.92 -5.26 8.43
C GLU A 115 -3.06 -5.06 7.17
N SER A 116 -1.73 -5.12 7.31
CA SER A 116 -0.82 -4.95 6.18
C SER A 116 -0.93 -6.11 5.20
N ASN A 117 -1.09 -7.33 5.70
CA ASN A 117 -1.27 -8.53 4.89
C ASN A 117 -2.68 -8.63 4.31
N VAL A 118 -3.72 -8.15 5.01
CA VAL A 118 -5.08 -7.99 4.44
C VAL A 118 -5.04 -7.03 3.25
N THR A 119 -4.41 -5.87 3.41
CA THR A 119 -4.26 -4.88 2.34
C THR A 119 -3.43 -5.44 1.18
N GLY A 120 -2.38 -6.20 1.50
CA GLY A 120 -1.56 -6.90 0.51
C GLY A 120 -2.35 -7.92 -0.32
N LEU A 121 -3.18 -8.75 0.32
CA LEU A 121 -3.99 -9.74 -0.40
C LEU A 121 -5.08 -9.05 -1.23
N PHE A 122 -5.71 -8.01 -0.69
CA PHE A 122 -6.70 -7.22 -1.43
C PHE A 122 -6.10 -6.66 -2.72
N GLY A 123 -4.92 -6.01 -2.65
CA GLY A 123 -4.23 -5.51 -3.84
C GLY A 123 -3.88 -6.62 -4.84
N LYS A 124 -3.34 -7.75 -4.36
CA LYS A 124 -3.01 -8.90 -5.22
C LYS A 124 -4.23 -9.53 -5.89
N PHE A 125 -5.38 -9.51 -5.20
CA PHE A 125 -6.63 -9.94 -5.77
C PHE A 125 -7.11 -9.01 -6.88
N ARG A 126 -6.94 -7.68 -6.75
CA ARG A 126 -7.20 -6.73 -7.84
C ARG A 126 -6.34 -7.03 -9.06
N ASP A 127 -5.03 -7.17 -8.88
CA ASP A 127 -4.08 -7.53 -9.96
C ASP A 127 -4.54 -8.82 -10.70
N HIS A 128 -5.06 -9.79 -9.96
CA HIS A 128 -5.57 -11.05 -10.50
C HIS A 128 -6.84 -10.86 -11.35
N ILE A 129 -7.78 -10.03 -10.90
CA ILE A 129 -9.01 -9.71 -11.64
C ILE A 129 -8.70 -8.90 -12.90
N GLU A 130 -7.84 -7.89 -12.81
CA GLU A 130 -7.36 -7.12 -13.97
C GLU A 130 -6.71 -8.04 -15.01
N SER A 131 -5.90 -9.00 -14.57
CA SER A 131 -5.29 -10.00 -15.46
C SER A 131 -6.32 -10.87 -16.18
N GLN A 132 -7.41 -11.26 -15.49
CA GLN A 132 -8.52 -12.00 -16.11
C GLN A 132 -9.27 -11.15 -17.13
N LEU A 133 -9.60 -9.91 -16.78
CA LEU A 133 -10.26 -8.94 -17.67
C LEU A 133 -9.43 -8.71 -18.94
N ALA A 134 -8.12 -8.49 -18.79
CA ALA A 134 -7.20 -8.32 -19.91
C ALA A 134 -7.09 -9.57 -20.80
N ALA A 135 -7.22 -10.78 -20.22
CA ALA A 135 -7.24 -12.02 -20.99
C ALA A 135 -8.55 -12.17 -21.79
N SER A 136 -9.70 -11.84 -21.21
CA SER A 136 -11.00 -11.89 -21.90
C SER A 136 -11.07 -10.92 -23.10
N ARG A 137 -10.54 -9.71 -22.95
CA ARG A 137 -10.50 -8.69 -24.03
C ARG A 137 -9.60 -9.03 -25.22
N LYS A 138 -8.73 -10.04 -25.11
CA LYS A 138 -7.84 -10.49 -26.21
C LYS A 138 -8.47 -11.58 -27.08
N ILE A 139 -9.63 -12.09 -26.69
CA ILE A 139 -10.32 -13.19 -27.35
C ILE A 139 -11.49 -12.67 -28.21
N ASP A 140 -11.90 -11.41 -28.02
CA ASP A 140 -12.76 -10.63 -28.92
C ASP A 140 -11.94 -9.87 -29.99
#